data_AF-A0A7V7EB76-F1
#
_entry.id   AF-A0A7V7EB76-F1
#
_cell.length_a   1.000
_cell.length_b   1.000
_cell.length_c   1.000
_cell.angle_alpha   90.00
_cell.angle_beta   90.00
_cell.angle_gamma   90.00
#
_symmetry.space_group_name_H-M   'P 1'
#
loop_
_entity.id
_entity.type
_entity.pdbx_description
1 polymer ?
#
loop_
_entity_poly.entity_id
_entity_poly.type
_entity_poly.pdbx_seq_one_letter_code
_entity_poly.pdbx_strand_id
1 'polypeptide(L)'
;MGDRRGFTLLEVLVALTILVIGILAVFLLFPGALTLSRAAAERRSVSEEARSVLGQARAAGAPNLMKEKFEFLDSISPTAEPAFHIEQYTAVQRLRGAGPEALQRVTFTAKMGDDKTETFVTYVARY
;
A
#
# COMPACT_ATOMS: atom_id res chain seq x y z
N MET A 1 -52.52 -22.29 -25.10
CA MET A 1 -53.30 -21.63 -24.03
C MET A 1 -52.37 -21.49 -22.83
N GLY A 2 -52.01 -20.27 -22.47
CA GLY A 2 -51.06 -20.01 -21.38
C GLY A 2 -51.79 -19.88 -20.04
N ASP A 3 -51.40 -20.70 -19.07
CA ASP A 3 -51.87 -20.63 -17.69
C ASP A 3 -51.46 -19.28 -17.08
N ARG A 4 -52.41 -18.35 -16.92
CA ARG A 4 -52.23 -17.10 -16.17
C ARG A 4 -52.53 -17.35 -14.68
N ARG A 5 -51.62 -18.05 -14.00
CA ARG A 5 -51.69 -18.17 -12.53
C ARG A 5 -50.99 -16.95 -11.92
N GLY A 6 -51.71 -16.19 -11.11
CA GLY A 6 -51.14 -15.07 -10.34
C GLY A 6 -50.35 -15.56 -9.12
N PHE A 7 -49.51 -14.68 -8.56
CA PHE A 7 -48.75 -14.96 -7.34
C PHE A 7 -49.67 -15.12 -6.13
N THR A 8 -49.39 -16.12 -5.30
CA THR A 8 -50.10 -16.30 -4.03
C THR A 8 -49.49 -15.43 -2.93
N LEU A 9 -50.27 -15.06 -1.90
CA LEU A 9 -49.75 -14.30 -0.75
C LEU A 9 -48.59 -15.02 -0.04
N LEU A 10 -48.65 -16.36 0.02
CA LEU A 10 -47.60 -17.19 0.61
C LEU A 10 -46.29 -17.06 -0.18
N GLU A 11 -46.37 -17.10 -1.50
CA GLU A 11 -45.22 -17.00 -2.40
C GLU A 11 -44.53 -15.63 -2.27
N VAL A 12 -45.33 -14.56 -2.18
CA VAL A 12 -44.82 -13.21 -1.91
C VAL A 12 -44.12 -13.14 -0.55
N LEU A 13 -44.68 -13.77 0.50
CA LEU A 13 -44.08 -13.78 1.83
C LEU A 13 -42.76 -14.54 1.88
N VAL A 14 -42.67 -15.68 1.18
CA VAL A 14 -41.41 -16.43 1.04
C VAL A 14 -40.37 -15.59 0.29
N ALA A 15 -40.77 -14.96 -0.81
CA ALA A 15 -39.88 -14.09 -1.59
C ALA A 15 -39.33 -12.93 -0.73
N LEU A 16 -40.19 -12.27 0.05
CA LEU A 16 -39.77 -11.20 0.97
C LEU A 16 -38.82 -11.70 2.05
N THR A 17 -39.05 -12.91 2.57
CA THR A 17 -38.17 -13.50 3.59
C THR A 17 -36.78 -13.75 3.03
N ILE A 18 -36.68 -14.34 1.84
CA ILE A 18 -35.40 -14.58 1.16
C ILE A 18 -34.70 -13.25 0.86
N LEU A 19 -35.45 -12.24 0.40
CA LEU A 19 -34.91 -10.91 0.14
C LEU A 19 -34.30 -10.28 1.39
N VAL A 20 -34.99 -10.35 2.53
CA VAL A 20 -34.49 -9.81 3.81
C VAL A 20 -33.20 -10.51 4.23
N ILE A 21 -33.15 -11.85 4.12
CA ILE A 21 -31.93 -12.62 4.45
C ILE A 21 -30.77 -12.19 3.53
N GLY A 22 -31.02 -12.02 2.23
CA GLY A 22 -30.03 -11.56 1.27
C GLY A 22 -29.47 -10.18 1.60
N ILE A 23 -30.35 -9.23 1.95
CA ILE A 23 -29.95 -7.87 2.34
C ILE A 23 -29.09 -7.89 3.60
N LEU A 24 -29.49 -8.67 4.62
CA LEU A 24 -28.72 -8.81 5.86
C LEU A 24 -27.33 -9.41 5.60
N ALA A 25 -27.23 -10.41 4.71
CA ALA A 25 -25.94 -11.00 4.35
C ALA A 25 -24.99 -9.97 3.72
N VAL A 26 -25.50 -9.08 2.84
CA VAL A 26 -24.68 -8.00 2.24
C VAL A 26 -24.20 -7.02 3.30
N PHE A 27 -25.07 -6.62 4.24
CA PHE A 27 -24.69 -5.72 5.32
C PHE A 27 -23.60 -6.30 6.24
N LEU A 28 -23.57 -7.62 6.42
CA LEU A 28 -22.52 -8.29 7.20
C LEU A 28 -21.17 -8.31 6.47
N LEU A 29 -21.17 -8.40 5.13
CA LEU A 29 -19.94 -8.45 4.33
C LEU A 29 -19.32 -7.07 4.10
N PHE A 30 -20.13 -6.03 4.03
CA PHE A 30 -19.69 -4.69 3.65
C PHE A 30 -18.57 -4.10 4.54
N PRO A 31 -18.63 -4.18 5.89
CA PRO A 31 -17.55 -3.68 6.74
C PRO A 31 -16.22 -4.38 6.48
N GLY A 32 -16.23 -5.70 6.26
CA GLY A 32 -15.03 -6.47 5.93
C GLY A 32 -14.43 -6.06 4.58
N ALA A 33 -15.26 -5.80 3.58
CA ALA A 33 -14.78 -5.28 2.31
C ALA A 33 -14.15 -3.89 2.44
N LEU A 34 -14.73 -3.00 3.26
CA LEU A 34 -14.19 -1.66 3.49
C LEU A 34 -12.84 -1.68 4.21
N THR A 35 -12.68 -2.53 5.23
CA THR A 35 -11.39 -2.64 5.95
C THR A 35 -10.30 -3.17 5.04
N LEU A 36 -10.60 -4.19 4.23
CA LEU A 36 -9.67 -4.72 3.23
C LEU A 36 -9.32 -3.67 2.16
N SER A 37 -10.31 -2.93 1.66
CA SER A 37 -10.11 -1.87 0.67
C SER A 37 -9.21 -0.76 1.22
N ARG A 38 -9.45 -0.31 2.47
CA ARG A 38 -8.63 0.71 3.13
C ARG A 38 -7.19 0.25 3.32
N ALA A 39 -6.98 -0.98 3.79
CA ALA A 39 -5.65 -1.56 3.95
C ALA A 39 -4.90 -1.69 2.61
N ALA A 40 -5.61 -2.05 1.53
CA ALA A 40 -5.02 -2.13 0.20
C ALA A 40 -4.63 -0.75 -0.34
N ALA A 41 -5.47 0.28 -0.11
CA ALA A 41 -5.17 1.66 -0.50
C ALA A 41 -3.94 2.21 0.25
N GLU A 42 -3.84 1.94 1.55
CA GLU A 42 -2.70 2.33 2.38
C GLU A 42 -1.39 1.71 1.89
N ARG A 43 -1.36 0.39 1.67
CA ARG A 43 -0.19 -0.32 1.12
C ARG A 43 0.22 0.19 -0.26
N ARG A 44 -0.75 0.53 -1.10
CA ARG A 44 -0.49 1.09 -2.42
C ARG A 44 0.21 2.44 -2.32
N SER A 45 -0.30 3.33 -1.47
CA SER A 45 0.31 4.64 -1.21
C SER A 45 1.76 4.49 -0.72
N VAL A 46 2.00 3.62 0.27
CA VAL A 46 3.34 3.30 0.77
C VAL A 46 4.26 2.78 -0.34
N SER A 47 3.76 1.90 -1.19
CA SER A 47 4.54 1.32 -2.30
C SER A 47 4.88 2.35 -3.37
N GLU A 48 3.97 3.27 -3.69
CA GLU A 48 4.19 4.35 -4.65
C GLU A 48 5.23 5.33 -4.12
N GLU A 49 5.17 5.66 -2.82
CA GLU A 49 6.16 6.50 -2.16
C GLU A 49 7.54 5.84 -2.13
N ALA A 50 7.61 4.57 -1.71
CA ALA A 50 8.85 3.81 -1.72
C ALA A 50 9.49 3.78 -3.13
N ARG A 51 8.69 3.62 -4.18
CA ARG A 51 9.17 3.66 -5.57
C ARG A 51 9.72 5.02 -5.94
N SER A 52 9.07 6.10 -5.51
CA SER A 52 9.56 7.47 -5.71
C SER A 52 10.91 7.68 -5.03
N VAL A 53 10.99 7.42 -3.72
CA VAL A 53 12.20 7.61 -2.91
C VAL A 53 13.36 6.78 -3.44
N LEU A 54 13.14 5.48 -3.69
CA LEU A 54 14.18 4.60 -4.19
C LEU A 54 14.57 4.92 -5.65
N GLY A 55 13.63 5.45 -6.44
CA GLY A 55 13.88 5.95 -7.79
C GLY A 55 14.79 7.17 -7.78
N GLN A 56 14.50 8.14 -6.91
CA GLN A 56 15.34 9.33 -6.69
C GLN A 56 16.72 8.94 -6.18
N ALA A 57 16.81 8.01 -5.22
CA ALA A 57 18.09 7.50 -4.73
C ALA A 57 18.91 6.82 -5.83
N ARG A 58 18.26 6.06 -6.73
CA ARG A 58 18.94 5.45 -7.89
C ARG A 58 19.42 6.51 -8.89
N ALA A 59 18.62 7.56 -9.14
CA ALA A 59 18.99 8.65 -10.03
C ALA A 59 20.15 9.51 -9.48
N ALA A 60 20.19 9.72 -8.16
CA ALA A 60 21.28 10.45 -7.50
C ALA A 60 22.64 9.73 -7.61
N GLY A 61 22.63 8.40 -7.66
CA GLY A 61 23.83 7.58 -7.81
C GLY A 61 24.67 7.45 -6.53
N ALA A 62 25.49 6.40 -6.46
CA ALA A 62 26.27 6.07 -5.27
C ALA A 62 27.19 7.21 -4.73
N PRO A 63 27.85 8.05 -5.55
CA PRO A 63 28.73 9.10 -5.03
C PRO A 63 28.00 10.19 -4.21
N ASN A 64 26.77 10.54 -4.59
CA ASN A 64 26.02 11.64 -3.99
C ASN A 64 25.30 11.20 -2.70
N LEU A 65 24.84 9.94 -2.65
CA LEU A 65 24.20 9.33 -1.48
C LEU A 65 25.11 9.27 -0.23
N MET A 66 26.42 9.38 -0.37
CA MET A 66 27.37 9.40 0.77
C MET A 66 27.81 10.80 1.18
N LYS A 67 27.69 11.80 0.31
CA LYS A 67 28.08 13.18 0.62
C LYS A 67 26.98 13.92 1.38
N GLU A 68 25.72 13.72 1.00
CA GLU A 68 24.57 14.46 1.53
C GLU A 68 23.68 13.55 2.38
N LYS A 69 24.30 12.86 3.34
CA LYS A 69 23.66 11.81 4.15
C LYS A 69 22.42 12.27 4.97
N PHE A 70 22.14 13.58 5.01
CA PHE A 70 21.07 14.17 5.83
C PHE A 70 20.13 15.10 5.04
N GLU A 71 20.61 15.98 4.16
CA GLU A 71 19.74 16.91 3.41
C GLU A 71 18.95 16.24 2.29
N PHE A 72 19.52 15.24 1.62
CA PHE A 72 18.81 14.48 0.57
C PHE A 72 17.68 13.63 1.18
N LEU A 73 17.90 13.00 2.34
CA LEU A 73 16.87 12.17 2.97
C LEU A 73 15.70 12.99 3.55
N ASP A 74 15.96 14.22 4.05
CA ASP A 74 14.93 15.15 4.50
C ASP A 74 14.15 15.77 3.32
N SER A 75 14.81 16.01 2.18
CA SER A 75 14.18 16.63 0.99
C SER A 75 13.39 15.67 0.11
N ILE A 76 13.60 14.36 0.25
CA ILE A 76 12.71 13.32 -0.31
C ILE A 76 11.58 13.00 0.68
N SER A 77 11.34 13.87 1.68
CA SER A 77 10.17 13.74 2.54
C SER A 77 8.92 13.61 1.66
N PRO A 78 8.16 12.52 1.84
CA PRO A 78 6.95 12.25 1.09
C PRO A 78 5.98 13.40 1.17
N THR A 79 5.37 13.71 0.03
CA THR A 79 4.05 14.33 -0.01
C THR A 79 3.02 13.26 0.38
N ALA A 80 3.15 12.66 1.58
CA ALA A 80 2.15 11.72 2.06
C ALA A 80 0.83 12.48 2.17
N GLU A 81 -0.16 12.08 1.35
CA GLU A 81 -1.51 12.60 1.50
C GLU A 81 -1.91 12.47 2.98
N PRO A 82 -2.55 13.51 3.57
CA PRO A 82 -2.85 13.56 5.01
C PRO A 82 -3.79 12.45 5.50
N ALA A 83 -4.26 11.57 4.61
CA ALA A 83 -5.18 10.48 4.90
C ALA A 83 -4.54 9.34 5.73
N PHE A 84 -3.22 9.17 5.70
CA PHE A 84 -2.53 8.08 6.40
C PHE A 84 -1.29 8.57 7.16
N HIS A 85 -1.21 8.28 8.46
CA HIS A 85 0.00 8.50 9.25
C HIS A 85 1.00 7.40 8.93
N ILE A 86 2.00 7.73 8.11
CA ILE A 86 3.07 6.81 7.74
C ILE A 86 4.37 7.30 8.37
N GLU A 87 4.94 6.55 9.32
CA GLU A 87 6.29 6.83 9.83
C GLU A 87 7.31 6.24 8.87
N GLN A 88 8.36 6.98 8.53
CA GLN A 88 9.27 6.59 7.46
C GLN A 88 10.73 6.74 7.85
N TYR A 89 11.52 5.76 7.40
CA TYR A 89 12.95 5.69 7.68
C TYR A 89 13.70 5.24 6.43
N THR A 90 14.67 6.03 5.99
CA THR A 90 15.55 5.68 4.88
C THR A 90 16.98 5.50 5.39
N ALA A 91 17.60 4.37 5.07
CA ALA A 91 18.97 4.04 5.48
C ALA A 91 19.83 3.65 4.28
N VAL A 92 21.04 4.20 4.21
CA VAL A 92 22.04 3.89 3.17
C VAL A 92 23.21 3.12 3.77
N GLN A 93 23.53 1.96 3.22
CA GLN A 93 24.64 1.12 3.67
C GLN A 93 25.56 0.74 2.51
N ARG A 94 26.88 0.92 2.68
CA ARG A 94 27.87 0.44 1.72
C ARG A 94 28.07 -1.06 1.90
N LEU A 95 28.04 -1.83 0.81
CA LEU A 95 28.32 -3.26 0.85
C LEU A 95 29.83 -3.53 0.88
N ARG A 96 30.27 -4.36 1.83
CA ARG A 96 31.68 -4.72 2.00
C ARG A 96 32.04 -5.81 0.98
N GLY A 97 33.11 -5.61 0.21
CA GLY A 97 33.55 -6.57 -0.82
C GLY A 97 33.02 -6.32 -2.24
N ALA A 98 32.22 -5.28 -2.45
CA ALA A 98 31.98 -4.75 -3.78
C ALA A 98 33.32 -4.22 -4.31
N GLY A 99 33.74 -4.65 -5.51
CA GLY A 99 35.00 -4.24 -6.15
C GLY A 99 35.03 -2.74 -6.52
N PRO A 100 35.64 -2.32 -7.63
CA PRO A 100 35.74 -0.89 -8.00
C PRO A 100 34.37 -0.18 -8.14
N GLU A 101 33.29 -0.94 -8.29
CA GLU A 101 31.92 -0.47 -8.27
C GLU A 101 31.42 -0.31 -6.82
N ALA A 102 31.34 0.93 -6.34
CA ALA A 102 30.81 1.23 -5.02
C ALA A 102 29.30 0.92 -4.95
N LEU A 103 28.95 -0.32 -4.60
CA LEU A 103 27.57 -0.75 -4.39
C LEU A 103 27.03 -0.28 -3.04
N GLN A 104 25.89 0.40 -3.08
CA GLN A 104 25.18 0.91 -1.91
C GLN A 104 23.79 0.33 -1.85
N ARG A 105 23.38 -0.11 -0.66
CA ARG A 105 22.03 -0.57 -0.36
C ARG A 105 21.26 0.59 0.24
N VAL A 106 20.16 0.97 -0.39
CA VAL A 106 19.20 1.94 0.16
C VAL A 106 17.98 1.16 0.62
N THR A 107 17.64 1.33 1.89
CA THR A 107 16.50 0.67 2.55
C THR A 107 15.51 1.74 2.93
N PHE A 108 14.26 1.59 2.50
CA PHE A 108 13.14 2.43 2.86
C PHE A 108 12.17 1.59 3.70
N THR A 109 11.85 2.04 4.90
CA THR A 109 10.90 1.38 5.79
C THR A 109 9.77 2.35 6.09
N ALA A 110 8.54 1.89 5.90
CA ALA A 110 7.33 2.60 6.23
C ALA A 110 6.53 1.83 7.28
N LYS A 111 6.04 2.53 8.29
CA LYS A 111 5.11 2.01 9.29
C LYS A 111 3.70 2.51 8.96
N MET A 112 2.78 1.58 8.77
CA MET A 112 1.36 1.84 8.50
C MET A 112 0.59 2.06 9.81
N GLY A 113 -0.62 2.62 9.71
CA GLY A 113 -1.46 2.96 10.85
C GLY A 113 -1.94 1.77 11.69
N ASP A 114 -1.74 0.55 11.22
CA ASP A 114 -2.00 -0.71 11.94
C ASP A 114 -0.75 -1.31 12.62
N ASP A 115 0.29 -0.49 12.81
CA ASP A 115 1.63 -0.86 13.32
C ASP A 115 2.40 -1.86 12.42
N LYS A 116 1.88 -2.25 11.25
CA LYS A 116 2.64 -3.08 10.32
C LYS A 116 3.72 -2.26 9.64
N THR A 117 4.89 -2.87 9.49
CA THR A 117 6.02 -2.29 8.78
C THR A 117 6.22 -2.96 7.43
N GLU A 118 6.43 -2.15 6.40
CA GLU A 118 6.87 -2.61 5.09
C GLU A 118 8.24 -2.03 4.78
N THR A 119 9.14 -2.90 4.29
CA THR A 119 10.52 -2.54 3.98
C THR A 119 10.82 -2.82 2.52
N PHE A 120 11.36 -1.82 1.85
CA PHE A 120 11.74 -1.83 0.45
C PHE A 120 13.24 -1.60 0.34
N VAL A 121 13.91 -2.34 -0.55
CA VAL A 121 15.36 -2.28 -0.71
C VAL A 121 15.70 -2.10 -2.17
N THR A 122 16.63 -1.19 -2.46
CA THR A 122 17.26 -1.08 -3.78
C THR A 122 18.77 -1.03 -3.64
N TYR A 123 19.46 -1.37 -4.72
CA TYR A 123 20.91 -1.28 -4.84
C TYR A 123 21.27 -0.21 -5.86
N VAL A 124 22.21 0.65 -5.49
CA VAL A 124 22.70 1.76 -6.31
C VAL A 124 24.20 1.55 -6.51
N ALA A 125 24.62 1.50 -7.76
CA ALA A 125 26.03 1.39 -8.15
C ALA A 125 26.60 2.76 -8.53
N ARG A 126 27.93 2.83 -8.64
CA ARG A 126 28.62 3.95 -9.24
C ARG A 126 28.64 3.74 -10.76
N TYR A 127 27.96 4.61 -11.51
CA TYR A 127 28.19 4.78 -12.95
C TYR A 127 29.39 5.68 -13.21
#